data_AF-A0AAD9UH31-F1
#
_entry.id   AF-A0AAD9UH31-F1
#
_cell.length_a   1.000
_cell.length_b   1.000
_cell.length_c   1.000
_cell.angle_alpha   90.00
_cell.angle_beta   90.00
_cell.angle_gamma   90.00
#
_symmetry.space_group_name_H-M   'P 1'
#
loop_
_entity.id
_entity.type
_entity.pdbx_description
1 polymer ?
#
loop_
_entity_poly.entity_id
_entity_poly.type
_entity_poly.pdbx_seq_one_letter_code
_entity_poly.pdbx_strand_id
1 'polypeptide(L)'
;MRKETTVQTLTQTGRIPDSEGRPGSTKLLRPLRNRGYDVSCPGHEACTATIPVDEPISEYRMGREMGLSLAKDNGRVKFVATGGDTLGSHGIQAGMPAIATERQSDTTHLGETQFRHIIKTPFSPRMFPGDSAVIRAENKKMFAEDVKNRCQKIYTDMHTLYAGDVAVITKKMPRTIQATLDCYAGSCRNCRRHGSVCKGGTRKNCGATQRHASA
;
A
#
# COMPACT_ATOMS: atom_id res chain seq x y z
N MET A 1 -9.57 28.90 16.54
CA MET A 1 -9.64 28.83 15.07
C MET A 1 -9.12 27.47 14.61
N ARG A 2 -10.02 26.50 14.39
CA ARG A 2 -9.69 25.18 13.82
C ARG A 2 -9.99 25.26 12.32
N LYS A 3 -9.00 24.98 11.47
CA LYS A 3 -9.21 24.85 10.03
C LYS A 3 -9.43 23.37 9.72
N GLU A 4 -10.63 23.05 9.27
CA GLU A 4 -11.03 21.75 8.76
C GLU A 4 -10.20 21.41 7.51
N THR A 5 -9.68 20.19 7.46
CA THR A 5 -8.95 19.67 6.31
C THR A 5 -9.86 18.69 5.58
N THR A 6 -10.42 19.13 4.46
CA THR A 6 -11.27 18.32 3.60
C THR A 6 -10.41 17.30 2.85
N VAL A 7 -10.62 16.02 3.12
CA VAL A 7 -10.06 14.90 2.37
C VAL A 7 -10.91 14.71 1.11
N GLN A 8 -10.33 14.90 -0.07
CA GLN A 8 -11.00 14.57 -1.33
C GLN A 8 -10.61 13.15 -1.73
N THR A 9 -11.56 12.23 -1.65
CA THR A 9 -11.49 10.89 -2.24
C THR A 9 -12.19 10.95 -3.60
N LEU A 10 -11.43 10.82 -4.69
CA LEU A 10 -11.99 10.80 -6.05
C LEU A 10 -12.22 9.35 -6.49
N THR A 11 -13.45 8.88 -6.33
CA THR A 11 -14.00 7.73 -7.09
C THR A 11 -14.83 8.29 -8.25
N GLN A 12 -14.34 8.16 -9.49
CA GLN A 12 -15.12 8.47 -10.68
C GLN A 12 -15.85 7.23 -11.18
N THR A 13 -17.14 7.12 -10.83
CA THR A 13 -18.13 6.39 -11.61
C THR A 13 -19.12 7.43 -12.14
N GLY A 14 -19.23 7.59 -13.45
CA GLY A 14 -20.22 8.49 -14.04
C GLY A 14 -20.23 8.43 -15.56
N ARG A 15 -21.16 7.64 -16.12
CA ARG A 15 -21.71 7.89 -17.47
C ARG A 15 -22.35 9.27 -17.50
N ILE A 16 -22.22 10.00 -18.60
CA ILE A 16 -22.97 11.23 -18.87
C ILE A 16 -23.62 11.10 -20.27
N PRO A 17 -24.90 11.48 -20.43
CA PRO A 17 -25.75 11.11 -21.56
C PRO A 17 -25.65 12.08 -22.74
N ASP A 18 -26.11 11.61 -23.90
CA ASP A 18 -26.24 12.36 -25.14
C ASP A 18 -27.30 13.47 -25.04
N SER A 19 -27.00 14.67 -25.54
CA SER A 19 -28.03 15.67 -25.86
C SER A 19 -27.60 16.59 -27.01
N GLU A 20 -28.46 16.66 -28.02
CA GLU A 20 -28.32 17.35 -29.29
C GLU A 20 -28.50 18.89 -29.20
N GLY A 21 -27.69 19.62 -29.98
CA GLY A 21 -28.03 20.81 -30.80
C GLY A 21 -28.70 22.08 -30.24
N ARG A 22 -28.00 23.23 -30.29
CA ARG A 22 -28.39 24.46 -31.05
C ARG A 22 -27.28 25.55 -31.08
N PRO A 23 -27.26 26.43 -32.10
CA PRO A 23 -26.07 27.15 -32.54
C PRO A 23 -25.98 28.60 -32.04
N GLY A 24 -24.75 29.11 -31.98
CA GLY A 24 -24.47 30.55 -31.97
C GLY A 24 -24.10 31.13 -30.62
N SER A 25 -22.82 31.06 -30.25
CA SER A 25 -22.16 32.20 -29.59
C SER A 25 -20.65 32.15 -29.80
N THR A 26 -20.12 33.34 -30.03
CA THR A 26 -18.75 33.78 -30.26
C THR A 26 -17.69 32.93 -29.55
N LYS A 27 -16.74 32.38 -30.33
CA LYS A 27 -15.54 31.67 -29.85
C LYS A 27 -14.69 32.60 -28.97
N LEU A 28 -14.92 32.58 -27.66
CA LEU A 28 -13.90 32.98 -26.69
C LEU A 28 -12.85 31.87 -26.66
N LEU A 29 -11.72 32.14 -27.33
CA LEU A 29 -10.52 31.31 -27.29
C LEU A 29 -10.06 31.17 -25.83
N ARG A 30 -10.42 30.06 -25.18
CA ARG A 30 -9.73 29.62 -23.96
C ARG A 30 -8.33 29.19 -24.37
N PRO A 31 -7.26 29.76 -23.80
CA PRO A 31 -5.92 29.26 -24.08
C PRO A 31 -5.81 27.85 -23.48
N LEU A 32 -5.73 26.85 -24.37
CA LEU A 32 -5.50 25.46 -23.99
C LEU A 32 -4.14 25.37 -23.29
N ARG A 33 -4.16 24.96 -22.02
CA ARG A 33 -2.95 24.76 -21.23
C ARG A 33 -2.14 23.61 -21.83
N ASN A 34 -0.87 23.92 -22.09
CA ASN A 34 0.31 23.06 -22.32
C ASN A 34 0.62 22.60 -23.77
N ARG A 35 1.76 23.15 -24.22
CA ARG A 35 2.72 22.67 -25.24
C ARG A 35 2.35 22.85 -26.72
N GLY A 36 2.01 24.07 -27.11
CA GLY A 36 2.57 24.81 -28.27
C GLY A 36 3.03 24.09 -29.55
N TYR A 37 2.39 23.01 -29.98
CA TYR A 37 2.60 22.42 -31.31
C TYR A 37 1.26 22.19 -31.99
N ASP A 38 1.19 22.58 -33.27
CA ASP A 38 0.04 22.43 -34.13
C ASP A 38 0.05 21.00 -34.69
N VAL A 39 -0.65 20.07 -34.02
CA VAL A 39 -0.69 18.66 -34.43
C VAL A 39 -2.02 18.40 -35.14
N SER A 40 -1.97 18.17 -36.45
CA SER A 40 -3.15 17.77 -37.23
C SER A 40 -3.28 16.25 -37.20
N CYS A 41 -4.13 15.72 -36.31
CA CYS A 41 -4.47 14.30 -36.30
C CYS A 41 -5.55 14.03 -37.37
N PRO A 42 -5.35 13.08 -38.30
CA PRO A 42 -6.35 12.76 -39.31
C PRO A 42 -7.63 12.25 -38.63
N GLY A 43 -8.75 12.96 -38.84
CA GLY A 43 -10.06 12.62 -38.28
C GLY A 43 -10.43 13.26 -36.93
N HIS A 44 -9.61 14.17 -36.39
CA HIS A 44 -9.92 14.90 -35.15
C HIS A 44 -9.55 16.39 -35.26
N GLU A 45 -10.54 17.26 -35.54
CA GLU A 45 -10.36 18.72 -35.68
C GLU A 45 -9.97 19.47 -34.38
N ALA A 46 -9.69 18.75 -33.29
CA ALA A 46 -9.23 19.30 -32.02
C ALA A 46 -8.40 18.27 -31.22
N CYS A 47 -7.55 17.53 -31.91
CA CYS A 47 -6.66 16.54 -31.29
C CYS A 47 -5.63 17.24 -30.38
N THR A 48 -5.78 17.12 -29.07
CA THR A 48 -4.81 17.63 -28.08
C THR A 48 -3.80 16.57 -27.65
N ALA A 49 -3.86 15.37 -28.25
CA ALA A 49 -2.95 14.28 -27.98
C ALA A 49 -1.58 14.58 -28.60
N THR A 50 -0.55 14.69 -27.75
CA THR A 50 0.85 14.92 -28.15
C THR A 50 1.68 13.64 -28.09
N ILE A 51 1.02 12.49 -27.91
CA ILE A 51 1.63 11.19 -27.63
C ILE A 51 1.01 10.16 -28.61
N PRO A 52 1.81 9.34 -29.31
CA PRO A 52 1.33 8.23 -30.13
C PRO A 52 0.50 7.22 -29.32
N VAL A 53 -0.46 6.56 -29.97
CA VAL A 53 -1.35 5.57 -29.34
C VAL A 53 -0.58 4.37 -28.76
N ASP A 54 0.57 4.06 -29.35
CA ASP A 54 1.45 2.95 -29.00
C ASP A 54 2.59 3.33 -28.05
N GLU A 55 2.71 4.60 -27.63
CA GLU A 55 3.78 5.00 -26.72
C GLU A 55 3.42 4.58 -25.27
N PRO A 56 4.14 3.61 -24.66
CA PRO A 56 3.85 3.18 -23.31
C PRO A 56 4.18 4.32 -22.33
N ILE A 57 3.17 4.84 -21.64
CA ILE A 57 3.36 5.80 -20.57
C ILE A 57 3.91 5.03 -19.36
N SER A 58 5.21 5.17 -19.10
CA SER A 58 5.80 4.59 -17.90
C SER A 58 5.23 5.23 -16.63
N GLU A 59 5.10 4.47 -15.55
CA GLU A 59 4.63 4.99 -14.26
C GLU A 59 5.47 6.19 -13.78
N TYR A 60 6.77 6.18 -14.06
CA TYR A 60 7.65 7.30 -13.77
C TYR A 60 7.24 8.56 -14.54
N ARG A 61 6.97 8.45 -15.85
CA ARG A 61 6.56 9.59 -16.68
C ARG A 61 5.22 10.15 -16.21
N MET A 62 4.26 9.27 -15.93
CA MET A 62 2.96 9.65 -15.39
C MET A 62 3.12 10.37 -14.04
N GLY A 63 3.89 9.79 -13.12
CA GLY A 63 4.20 10.39 -11.82
C GLY A 63 4.82 11.78 -11.95
N ARG A 64 5.77 11.94 -12.86
CA ARG A 64 6.44 13.23 -13.13
C ARG A 64 5.47 14.28 -13.65
N GLU A 65 4.61 13.93 -14.60
CA GLU A 65 3.63 14.88 -15.14
C GLU A 65 2.56 15.27 -14.12
N MET A 66 2.13 14.34 -13.27
CA MET A 66 1.27 14.63 -12.13
C MET A 66 1.96 15.58 -11.15
N GLY A 67 3.20 15.29 -10.77
CA GLY A 67 3.98 16.15 -9.87
C GLY A 67 4.17 17.57 -10.43
N LEU A 68 4.51 17.70 -11.71
CA LEU A 68 4.64 19.00 -12.38
C LEU A 68 3.31 19.77 -12.40
N SER A 69 2.19 19.09 -12.63
CA SER A 69 0.86 19.72 -12.65
C SER A 69 0.45 20.21 -11.26
N LEU A 70 0.67 19.38 -10.24
CA LEU A 70 0.42 19.75 -8.84
C LEU A 70 1.30 20.91 -8.38
N ALA A 71 2.58 20.93 -8.79
CA ALA A 71 3.48 22.05 -8.51
C ALA A 71 2.99 23.37 -9.16
N LYS A 72 2.50 23.30 -10.41
CA LYS A 72 1.94 24.47 -11.12
C LYS A 72 0.71 25.04 -10.42
N ASP A 73 -0.15 24.18 -9.87
CA ASP A 73 -1.35 24.57 -9.13
C ASP A 73 -1.05 24.84 -7.64
N ASN A 74 0.23 24.98 -7.26
CA ASN A 74 0.70 25.26 -5.90
C ASN A 74 0.26 24.21 -4.85
N GLY A 75 -0.01 22.98 -5.30
CA GLY A 75 -0.31 21.83 -4.47
C GLY A 75 0.94 21.32 -3.75
N ARG A 76 0.75 20.78 -2.55
CA ARG A 76 1.82 20.19 -1.73
C ARG A 76 1.49 18.75 -1.44
N VAL A 77 2.33 17.85 -1.95
CA VAL A 77 2.21 16.42 -1.69
C VAL A 77 3.25 16.06 -0.63
N LYS A 78 2.81 15.51 0.49
CA LYS A 78 3.71 14.99 1.53
C LYS A 78 3.83 13.47 1.46
N PHE A 79 2.74 12.78 1.14
CA PHE A 79 2.68 11.33 1.09
C PHE A 79 2.16 10.88 -0.27
N VAL A 80 2.81 9.88 -0.84
CA VAL A 80 2.37 9.21 -2.08
C VAL A 80 2.16 7.74 -1.77
N ALA A 81 0.92 7.26 -1.91
CA ALA A 81 0.63 5.85 -1.81
C ALA A 81 0.81 5.20 -3.19
N THR A 82 1.78 4.29 -3.33
CA THR A 82 1.92 3.45 -4.53
C THR A 82 1.87 1.98 -4.14
N GLY A 83 1.54 1.11 -5.09
CA GLY A 83 1.58 -0.34 -4.89
C GLY A 83 3.00 -0.88 -4.75
N GLY A 84 3.23 -2.08 -5.29
CA GLY A 84 4.55 -2.74 -5.28
C GLY A 84 5.63 -1.93 -6.00
N ASP A 85 5.26 -1.07 -6.94
CA ASP A 85 6.18 -0.29 -7.76
C ASP A 85 6.50 1.08 -7.16
N THR A 86 7.78 1.46 -7.24
CA THR A 86 8.30 2.71 -6.68
C THR A 86 8.46 3.80 -7.74
N LEU A 87 8.39 3.45 -9.03
CA LEU A 87 8.68 4.34 -10.14
C LEU A 87 7.73 5.54 -10.20
N GLY A 88 6.44 5.34 -9.94
CA GLY A 88 5.47 6.43 -9.85
C GLY A 88 5.80 7.45 -8.76
N SER A 89 6.23 6.98 -7.57
CA SER A 89 6.64 7.85 -6.47
C SER A 89 7.91 8.66 -6.79
N HIS A 90 8.89 8.02 -7.45
CA HIS A 90 10.08 8.71 -7.94
C HIS A 90 9.76 9.75 -9.02
N GLY A 91 8.80 9.45 -9.89
CA GLY A 91 8.29 10.40 -10.87
C GLY A 91 7.73 11.64 -10.21
N ILE A 92 6.84 11.48 -9.22
CA ILE A 92 6.25 12.60 -8.48
C ILE A 92 7.32 13.43 -7.78
N GLN A 93 8.31 12.79 -7.12
CA GLN A 93 9.44 13.49 -6.51
C GLN A 93 10.24 14.30 -7.53
N ALA A 94 10.47 13.76 -8.73
CA ALA A 94 11.16 14.46 -9.80
C ALA A 94 10.35 15.64 -10.36
N GLY A 95 9.01 15.56 -10.36
CA GLY A 95 8.13 16.66 -10.73
C GLY A 95 7.98 17.74 -9.64
N MET A 96 8.26 17.39 -8.39
CA MET A 96 8.13 18.27 -7.20
C MET A 96 9.40 18.26 -6.34
N PRO A 97 10.57 18.67 -6.86
CA PRO A 97 11.83 18.55 -6.13
C PRO A 97 11.90 19.40 -4.85
N ALA A 98 11.10 20.47 -4.76
CA ALA A 98 11.09 21.37 -3.61
C ALA A 98 10.45 20.77 -2.34
N ILE A 99 9.66 19.69 -2.47
CA ILE A 99 8.99 19.04 -1.34
C ILE A 99 9.39 17.57 -1.33
N ALA A 100 9.97 17.10 -0.23
CA ALA A 100 10.23 15.69 -0.04
C ALA A 100 8.90 14.93 0.12
N THR A 101 8.60 14.08 -0.86
CA THR A 101 7.47 13.16 -0.86
C THR A 101 7.90 11.84 -0.24
N GLU A 102 7.14 11.36 0.73
CA GLU A 102 7.35 10.07 1.36
C GLU A 102 6.44 9.02 0.74
N ARG A 103 7.02 7.92 0.28
CA ARG A 103 6.27 6.80 -0.28
C ARG A 103 5.65 5.98 0.85
N GLN A 104 4.35 5.77 0.76
CA GLN A 104 3.63 4.81 1.58
C GLN A 104 3.25 3.60 0.73
N SER A 105 3.47 2.40 1.25
CA SER A 105 2.90 1.18 0.68
C SER A 105 1.55 0.90 1.31
N ASP A 106 0.65 0.31 0.55
CA ASP A 106 -0.52 -0.31 1.15
C ASP A 106 -0.10 -1.49 2.06
N THR A 107 -1.03 -1.90 2.92
CA THR A 107 -0.79 -3.01 3.86
C THR A 107 -0.68 -4.37 3.17
N THR A 108 -1.26 -4.52 1.96
CA THR A 108 -1.27 -5.77 1.20
C THR A 108 0.12 -6.09 0.65
N HIS A 109 0.75 -5.13 -0.02
CA HIS A 109 2.11 -5.22 -0.56
C HIS A 109 3.14 -5.31 0.57
N LEU A 110 2.87 -4.70 1.73
CA LEU A 110 3.70 -4.88 2.92
C LEU A 110 3.70 -6.36 3.37
N GLY A 111 2.52 -6.98 3.45
CA GLY A 111 2.39 -8.39 3.80
C GLY A 111 3.04 -9.34 2.79
N GLU A 112 2.93 -9.06 1.50
CA GLU A 112 3.63 -9.82 0.45
C GLU A 112 5.15 -9.65 0.51
N THR A 113 5.62 -8.45 0.84
CA THR A 113 7.04 -8.18 1.04
C THR A 113 7.57 -8.95 2.24
N GLN A 114 6.84 -8.98 3.36
CA GLN A 114 7.18 -9.83 4.52
C GLN A 114 7.25 -11.32 4.14
N PHE A 115 6.25 -11.83 3.42
CA PHE A 115 6.24 -13.21 2.94
C PHE A 115 7.49 -13.51 2.10
N ARG A 116 7.79 -12.68 1.09
CA ARG A 116 8.98 -12.84 0.24
C ARG A 116 10.28 -12.79 1.04
N HIS A 117 10.39 -11.92 2.04
CA HIS A 117 11.55 -11.87 2.91
C HIS A 117 11.73 -13.18 3.68
N ILE A 118 10.68 -13.68 4.32
CA ILE A 118 10.74 -14.95 5.08
C ILE A 118 11.13 -16.10 4.16
N ILE A 119 10.55 -16.19 2.96
CA ILE A 119 10.90 -17.25 1.99
C ILE A 119 12.38 -17.17 1.58
N LYS A 120 12.96 -15.97 1.47
CA LYS A 120 14.37 -15.79 1.12
C LYS A 120 15.34 -15.99 2.29
N THR A 121 14.90 -15.76 3.53
CA THR A 121 15.77 -15.86 4.71
C THR A 121 16.33 -17.27 4.89
N PRO A 122 17.65 -17.44 5.10
CA PRO A 122 18.23 -18.72 5.45
C PRO A 122 17.95 -19.04 6.92
N PHE A 123 16.98 -19.91 7.17
CA PHE A 123 16.70 -20.43 8.51
C PHE A 123 17.54 -21.68 8.79
N SER A 124 17.66 -22.03 10.08
CA SER A 124 18.35 -23.26 10.45
C SER A 124 17.60 -24.49 9.90
N PRO A 125 18.30 -25.55 9.45
CA PRO A 125 17.67 -26.74 8.89
C PRO A 125 16.70 -27.45 9.84
N ARG A 126 16.87 -27.24 11.15
CA ARG A 126 16.05 -27.83 12.22
C ARG A 126 14.84 -26.98 12.61
N MET A 127 14.71 -25.76 12.08
CA MET A 127 13.60 -24.86 12.43
C MET A 127 12.25 -25.37 11.92
N PHE A 128 12.25 -25.97 10.72
CA PHE A 128 11.04 -26.53 10.12
C PHE A 128 11.16 -28.05 10.11
N PRO A 129 10.28 -28.77 10.85
CA PRO A 129 10.29 -30.23 10.83
C PRO A 129 9.92 -30.75 9.43
N GLY A 130 10.39 -31.93 9.06
CA GLY A 130 10.02 -32.56 7.79
C GLY A 130 11.11 -33.45 7.23
N ASP A 131 10.70 -34.63 6.77
CA ASP A 131 11.60 -35.68 6.29
C ASP A 131 12.25 -35.29 4.95
N SER A 132 11.52 -34.58 4.10
CA SER A 132 12.00 -34.11 2.79
C SER A 132 12.22 -32.60 2.74
N ALA A 133 13.10 -32.15 1.83
CA ALA A 133 13.30 -30.72 1.57
C ALA A 133 12.01 -30.02 1.08
N VAL A 134 11.14 -30.75 0.37
CA VAL A 134 9.84 -30.25 -0.10
C VAL A 134 8.91 -29.96 1.07
N ILE A 135 8.81 -30.89 2.03
CA ILE A 135 7.98 -30.70 3.24
C ILE A 135 8.51 -29.51 4.06
N ARG A 136 9.84 -29.39 4.21
CA ARG A 136 10.44 -28.24 4.91
C ARG A 136 10.16 -26.92 4.21
N ALA A 137 10.20 -26.89 2.88
CA ALA A 137 9.85 -25.70 2.09
C ALA A 137 8.37 -25.32 2.25
N GLU A 138 7.48 -26.31 2.30
CA GLU A 138 6.04 -26.07 2.52
C GLU A 138 5.75 -25.58 3.94
N ASN A 139 6.38 -26.17 4.95
CA ASN A 139 6.28 -25.70 6.34
C ASN A 139 6.82 -24.26 6.49
N LYS A 140 7.88 -23.91 5.75
CA LYS A 140 8.38 -22.54 5.68
C LYS A 140 7.36 -21.58 5.05
N LYS A 141 6.65 -21.99 3.99
CA LYS A 141 5.57 -21.18 3.40
C LYS A 141 4.42 -20.96 4.37
N MET A 142 3.94 -22.02 5.03
CA MET A 142 2.89 -21.90 6.04
C MET A 142 3.29 -20.96 7.18
N PHE A 143 4.55 -21.03 7.63
CA PHE A 143 5.08 -20.09 8.61
C PHE A 143 5.09 -18.64 8.08
N ALA A 144 5.54 -18.42 6.84
CA ALA A 144 5.55 -17.09 6.24
C ALA A 144 4.13 -16.50 6.11
N GLU A 145 3.15 -17.34 5.79
CA GLU A 145 1.74 -16.95 5.72
C GLU A 145 1.13 -16.64 7.09
N ASP A 146 1.42 -17.45 8.13
CA ASP A 146 1.01 -17.16 9.50
C ASP A 146 1.60 -15.83 9.99
N VAL A 147 2.89 -15.56 9.75
CA VAL A 147 3.51 -14.29 10.14
C VAL A 147 2.83 -13.10 9.45
N LYS A 148 2.62 -13.18 8.13
CA LYS A 148 1.90 -12.15 7.36
C LYS A 148 0.50 -11.89 7.96
N ASN A 149 -0.30 -12.94 8.12
CA ASN A 149 -1.67 -12.84 8.60
C ASN A 149 -1.74 -12.34 10.05
N ARG A 150 -0.79 -12.79 10.89
CA ARG A 150 -0.70 -12.37 12.29
C ARG A 150 -0.31 -10.90 12.41
N CYS A 151 0.67 -10.42 11.63
CA CYS A 151 1.05 -9.00 11.61
C CYS A 151 -0.13 -8.11 11.20
N GLN A 152 -0.84 -8.48 10.13
CA GLN A 152 -2.01 -7.75 9.68
C GLN A 152 -3.09 -7.71 10.77
N LYS A 153 -3.40 -8.87 11.38
CA LYS A 153 -4.40 -8.95 12.44
C LYS A 153 -4.01 -8.15 13.67
N ILE A 154 -2.74 -8.18 14.09
CA ILE A 154 -2.25 -7.37 15.21
C ILE A 154 -2.52 -5.89 14.95
N TYR A 155 -2.17 -5.41 13.77
CA TYR A 155 -2.36 -4.02 13.41
C TYR A 155 -3.84 -3.62 13.37
N THR A 156 -4.70 -4.41 12.72
CA THR A 156 -6.15 -4.17 12.65
C THR A 156 -6.82 -4.20 14.03
N ASP A 157 -6.46 -5.16 14.88
CA ASP A 157 -7.03 -5.28 16.23
C ASP A 157 -6.59 -4.09 17.10
N MET A 158 -5.33 -3.64 17.00
CA MET A 158 -4.84 -2.48 17.74
C MET A 158 -5.49 -1.19 17.26
N HIS A 159 -5.69 -1.01 15.95
CA HIS A 159 -6.42 0.14 15.41
C HIS A 159 -7.86 0.19 15.91
N THR A 160 -8.54 -0.96 15.92
CA THR A 160 -9.89 -1.07 16.47
C THR A 160 -9.92 -0.77 17.97
N LEU A 161 -9.00 -1.35 18.76
CA LEU A 161 -8.98 -1.23 20.22
C LEU A 161 -8.72 0.21 20.71
N TYR A 162 -7.89 0.96 19.99
CA TYR A 162 -7.49 2.32 20.37
C TYR A 162 -8.13 3.39 19.47
N ALA A 163 -9.20 3.06 18.74
CA ALA A 163 -9.92 3.98 17.86
C ALA A 163 -9.01 4.76 16.89
N GLY A 164 -7.93 4.11 16.41
CA GLY A 164 -6.95 4.71 15.50
C GLY A 164 -5.93 5.65 16.15
N ASP A 165 -5.81 5.71 17.48
CA ASP A 165 -4.78 6.51 18.15
C ASP A 165 -3.37 5.90 17.95
N VAL A 166 -2.67 6.43 16.95
CA VAL A 166 -1.32 5.98 16.55
C VAL A 166 -0.29 6.17 17.66
N ALA A 167 -0.43 7.19 18.52
CA ALA A 167 0.54 7.45 19.58
C ALA A 167 0.45 6.36 20.66
N VAL A 168 -0.78 5.97 21.04
CA VAL A 168 -1.02 4.88 21.98
C VAL A 168 -0.59 3.54 21.38
N ILE A 169 -0.93 3.28 20.12
CA ILE A 169 -0.52 2.07 19.39
C ILE A 169 0.99 1.94 19.39
N THR A 170 1.72 3.00 19.04
CA THR A 170 3.19 3.02 18.99
C THR A 170 3.80 2.71 20.35
N LYS A 171 3.24 3.26 21.44
CA LYS A 171 3.71 3.00 22.81
C LYS A 171 3.47 1.56 23.27
N LYS A 172 2.41 0.90 22.77
CA LYS A 172 2.01 -0.45 23.17
C LYS A 172 2.62 -1.54 22.28
N MET A 173 2.90 -1.23 21.01
CA MET A 173 3.38 -2.16 19.99
C MET A 173 4.59 -3.00 20.43
N PRO A 174 5.64 -2.44 21.09
CA PRO A 174 6.79 -3.23 21.51
C PRO A 174 6.43 -4.41 22.43
N ARG A 175 5.45 -4.21 23.34
CA ARG A 175 4.98 -5.29 24.24
C ARG A 175 4.18 -6.34 23.49
N THR A 176 3.39 -5.93 22.50
CA THR A 176 2.65 -6.84 21.61
C THR A 176 3.60 -7.69 20.77
N ILE A 177 4.67 -7.09 20.23
CA ILE A 177 5.72 -7.79 19.49
C ILE A 177 6.40 -8.81 20.40
N GLN A 178 6.85 -8.41 21.59
CA GLN A 178 7.49 -9.33 22.53
C GLN A 178 6.58 -10.50 22.90
N ALA A 179 5.31 -10.24 23.22
CA ALA A 179 4.34 -11.30 23.51
C ALA A 179 4.11 -12.23 22.32
N THR A 180 4.22 -11.72 21.09
CA THR A 180 4.10 -12.52 19.86
C THR A 180 5.32 -13.41 19.65
N LEU A 181 6.53 -12.89 19.89
CA LEU A 181 7.77 -13.67 19.84
C LEU A 181 7.77 -14.78 20.91
N ASP A 182 7.40 -14.44 22.15
CA ASP A 182 7.25 -15.40 23.25
C ASP A 182 6.23 -16.50 22.87
N CYS A 183 5.13 -16.13 22.19
CA CYS A 183 4.12 -17.07 21.72
C CYS A 183 4.68 -18.07 20.70
N TYR A 184 5.50 -17.62 19.75
CA TYR A 184 6.20 -18.52 18.82
C TYR A 184 7.23 -19.42 19.52
N ALA A 185 7.85 -18.94 20.61
CA ALA A 185 8.70 -19.76 21.47
C ALA A 185 7.92 -20.73 22.38
N GLY A 186 6.58 -20.76 22.30
CA GLY A 186 5.71 -21.64 23.09
C GLY A 186 5.28 -21.05 24.44
N SER A 187 5.66 -19.81 24.76
CA SER A 187 5.28 -19.11 25.99
C SER A 187 4.10 -18.17 25.75
N CYS A 188 2.91 -18.57 26.20
CA CYS A 188 1.70 -17.77 26.07
C CYS A 188 1.36 -16.91 27.31
N ARG A 189 2.32 -16.72 28.22
CA ARG A 189 2.11 -16.01 29.49
C ARG A 189 1.74 -14.53 29.28
N ASN A 190 2.36 -13.89 28.29
CA ASN A 190 2.16 -12.48 27.99
C ASN A 190 1.00 -12.21 27.01
N CYS A 191 0.54 -13.24 26.29
CA CYS A 191 -0.54 -13.12 25.30
C CYS A 191 -1.84 -12.59 25.89
N ARG A 192 -2.21 -13.00 27.11
CA ARG A 192 -3.45 -12.52 27.76
C ARG A 192 -3.46 -11.01 28.02
N ARG A 193 -2.29 -10.40 28.23
CA ARG A 193 -2.17 -8.97 28.60
C ARG A 193 -1.79 -8.08 27.42
N HIS A 194 -1.03 -8.64 26.47
CA HIS A 194 -0.37 -7.86 25.43
C HIS A 194 -0.56 -8.46 24.03
N GLY A 195 -1.06 -9.70 23.92
CA GLY A 195 -1.38 -10.30 22.63
C GLY A 195 -2.76 -9.88 22.14
N SER A 196 -2.88 -9.55 20.86
CA SER A 196 -4.17 -9.31 20.21
C SER A 196 -4.75 -10.56 19.55
N VAL A 197 -3.88 -11.43 19.01
CA VAL A 197 -4.30 -12.62 18.24
C VAL A 197 -4.48 -13.85 19.14
N CYS A 198 -3.53 -14.11 20.03
CA CYS A 198 -3.59 -15.23 20.96
C CYS A 198 -4.25 -14.79 22.27
N LYS A 199 -5.33 -15.45 22.68
CA LYS A 199 -6.06 -15.17 23.94
C LYS A 199 -5.33 -15.66 25.22
N GLY A 200 -4.20 -16.36 25.06
CA GLY A 200 -3.48 -17.02 26.15
C GLY A 200 -4.18 -18.32 26.63
N GLY A 201 -3.52 -19.05 27.52
CA GLY A 201 -4.03 -20.30 28.13
C GLY A 201 -3.09 -21.50 28.02
N THR A 202 -3.48 -22.62 28.63
CA THR A 202 -2.77 -23.90 28.58
C THR A 202 -2.92 -24.57 27.21
N ARG A 203 -1.82 -24.61 26.45
CA ARG A 203 -1.53 -25.40 25.22
C ARG A 203 -2.45 -25.29 23.99
N LYS A 204 -3.76 -25.01 24.11
CA LYS A 204 -4.71 -25.09 22.98
C LYS A 204 -4.86 -23.83 22.12
N ASN A 205 -4.20 -22.73 22.47
CA ASN A 205 -4.32 -21.46 21.73
C ASN A 205 -2.95 -20.83 21.39
N CYS A 206 -1.85 -21.49 21.76
CA CYS A 206 -0.51 -20.93 21.55
C CYS A 206 -0.08 -21.18 20.11
N GLY A 207 0.38 -20.14 19.42
CA GLY A 207 0.69 -20.17 17.99
C GLY A 207 1.90 -21.02 17.58
N ALA A 208 2.42 -21.83 18.51
CA ALA A 208 3.23 -22.98 18.14
C ALA A 208 2.30 -23.95 17.42
N THR A 209 2.33 -23.92 16.09
CA THR A 209 1.93 -25.00 15.17
C THR A 209 1.17 -26.11 15.90
N GLN A 210 -0.16 -25.96 15.96
CA GLN A 210 -1.03 -27.04 16.38
C GLN A 210 -0.98 -28.13 15.32
N ARG A 211 0.04 -29.00 15.45
CA ARG A 211 0.22 -30.37 14.94
C ARG A 211 1.67 -30.73 15.31
N HIS A 212 1.88 -31.95 15.83
CA HIS A 212 3.18 -32.54 16.22
C HIS A 212 3.64 -32.39 17.68
N ALA A 213 2.71 -32.30 18.63
CA ALA A 213 2.99 -32.66 20.02
C ALA A 213 1.90 -33.61 20.57
N SER A 214 1.67 -34.71 19.87
CA SER A 214 1.01 -35.90 20.40
C SER A 214 1.59 -37.13 19.69
N ALA A 215 2.18 -38.02 20.48
CA ALA A 215 2.79 -39.31 20.16
C ALA A 215 4.13 -39.26 19.39
#